data_AF-A0ABD0ZSR2-F1
#
_entry.id   AF-A0ABD0ZSR2-F1
#
_cell.length_a   1.000
_cell.length_b   1.000
_cell.length_c   1.000
_cell.angle_alpha   90.00
_cell.angle_beta   90.00
_cell.angle_gamma   90.00
#
_symmetry.space_group_name_H-M   'P 1'
#
loop_
_entity.id
_entity.type
_entity.pdbx_description
1 polymer ?
#
loop_
_entity_poly.entity_id
_entity_poly.type
_entity_poly.pdbx_seq_one_letter_code
_entity_poly.pdbx_strand_id
1 'polypeptide(L)'
;MLDPHLRHCFPISVTAIASWVRSASSIPKVNTICKIIFQAVIYQVWKERNSRIHGITLTPTPVIIREVQKLVRASLASLDRPSRGPFTALTTNSALSYLSTWFGHFQF
;
A
#
# COMPACT_ATOMS: atom_id res chain seq x y z
N MET A 1 -33.54 -5.71 -12.82
CA MET A 1 -33.30 -4.39 -13.41
C MET A 1 -33.04 -3.45 -12.24
N LEU A 2 -31.79 -3.08 -11.96
CA LEU A 2 -31.40 -2.31 -10.76
C LEU A 2 -30.76 -0.98 -11.20
N ASP A 3 -31.07 0.07 -10.45
CA ASP A 3 -30.86 1.50 -10.73
C ASP A 3 -29.36 1.92 -10.82
N PRO A 4 -28.93 2.78 -11.78
CA PRO A 4 -27.51 2.99 -12.10
C PRO A 4 -26.74 3.97 -11.18
N HIS A 5 -27.40 4.68 -10.26
CA HIS A 5 -26.78 5.83 -9.57
C HIS A 5 -26.55 5.66 -8.05
N LEU A 6 -26.95 4.55 -7.44
CA LEU A 6 -26.91 4.38 -5.97
C LEU A 6 -26.13 3.14 -5.49
N ARG A 7 -24.88 3.01 -5.92
CA ARG A 7 -23.90 2.21 -5.17
C ARG A 7 -22.62 3.00 -5.02
N HIS A 8 -22.54 3.73 -3.91
CA HIS A 8 -21.31 4.03 -3.18
C HIS A 8 -20.23 3.00 -3.53
N CYS A 9 -19.23 3.44 -4.31
CA CYS A 9 -18.27 2.61 -5.00
C CYS A 9 -17.26 2.02 -3.99
N PHE A 10 -17.69 1.02 -3.23
CA PHE A 10 -16.77 0.07 -2.62
C PHE A 10 -16.21 -0.76 -3.79
N PRO A 11 -14.90 -0.94 -3.95
CA PRO A 11 -14.39 -1.63 -5.12
C PRO A 11 -14.65 -3.14 -4.94
N ILE A 12 -15.74 -3.65 -5.53
CA ILE A 12 -16.32 -4.97 -5.22
C ILE A 12 -15.53 -6.15 -5.86
N SER A 13 -14.41 -5.91 -6.54
CA SER A 13 -13.50 -7.00 -6.89
C SER A 13 -12.04 -6.61 -6.70
N VAL A 14 -11.26 -7.55 -6.17
CA VAL A 14 -9.79 -7.42 -6.03
C VAL A 14 -9.16 -7.08 -7.39
N THR A 15 -9.73 -7.57 -8.49
CA THR A 15 -9.30 -7.28 -9.86
C THR A 15 -9.58 -5.82 -10.25
N ALA A 16 -10.73 -5.26 -9.88
CA ALA A 16 -11.04 -3.84 -10.10
C ALA A 16 -10.11 -2.93 -9.28
N ILE A 17 -9.82 -3.31 -8.02
CA ILE A 17 -8.82 -2.61 -7.20
C ILE A 17 -7.45 -2.66 -7.88
N ALA A 18 -7.02 -3.84 -8.33
CA ALA A 18 -5.73 -4.01 -8.98
C ALA A 18 -5.62 -3.19 -10.29
N SER A 19 -6.70 -3.08 -11.07
CA SER A 19 -6.72 -2.22 -12.26
C SER A 19 -6.62 -0.74 -11.89
N TRP A 20 -7.33 -0.30 -10.86
CA TRP A 20 -7.29 1.09 -10.39
C TRP A 20 -5.92 1.47 -9.83
N VAL A 21 -5.31 0.60 -9.01
CA VAL A 21 -3.96 0.79 -8.43
C VAL A 21 -2.88 1.01 -9.49
N ARG A 22 -3.09 0.52 -10.72
CA ARG A 22 -2.13 0.69 -11.82
C ARG A 22 -1.97 2.14 -12.27
N SER A 23 -3.02 2.95 -12.14
CA SER A 23 -3.10 4.33 -12.63
C SER A 23 -3.91 5.23 -11.69
N ALA A 24 -3.72 5.06 -10.37
CA ALA A 24 -4.50 5.76 -9.34
C ALA A 24 -4.24 7.29 -9.31
N SER A 25 -3.08 7.74 -9.80
CA SER A 25 -2.67 9.13 -9.82
C SER A 25 -1.77 9.43 -11.02
N SER A 26 -1.71 10.69 -11.45
CA SER A 26 -0.69 11.17 -12.39
C SER A 26 0.72 11.21 -11.77
N ILE A 27 0.83 11.14 -10.44
CA ILE A 27 2.11 11.17 -9.70
C ILE A 27 2.66 9.73 -9.60
N PRO A 28 3.82 9.42 -10.23
CA PRO A 28 4.36 8.05 -10.22
C PRO A 28 4.63 7.50 -8.82
N LYS A 29 5.11 8.33 -7.89
CA LYS A 29 5.36 7.92 -6.50
C LYS A 29 4.08 7.53 -5.77
N VAL A 30 2.98 8.24 -6.00
CA VAL A 30 1.66 7.91 -5.44
C VAL A 30 1.19 6.55 -5.96
N ASN A 31 1.36 6.27 -7.27
CA ASN A 31 1.02 4.95 -7.82
C ASN A 31 1.83 3.82 -7.19
N THR A 32 3.14 4.04 -6.97
CA THR A 32 3.99 3.06 -6.27
C THR A 32 3.51 2.83 -4.84
N ILE A 33 3.17 3.91 -4.11
CA ILE A 33 2.61 3.82 -2.76
C ILE A 33 1.31 3.01 -2.79
N CYS A 34 0.38 3.29 -3.71
CA CYS A 34 -0.88 2.53 -3.85
C CYS A 34 -0.63 1.03 -4.09
N LYS A 35 0.36 0.67 -4.91
CA LYS A 35 0.75 -0.73 -5.15
C LYS A 35 1.25 -1.41 -3.86
N ILE A 36 2.06 -0.70 -3.07
CA ILE A 36 2.59 -1.21 -1.80
C ILE A 36 1.46 -1.37 -0.78
N ILE A 37 0.53 -0.40 -0.67
CA ILE A 37 -0.65 -0.51 0.19
C ILE A 37 -1.48 -1.74 -0.21
N PHE A 38 -1.77 -1.90 -1.49
CA PHE A 38 -2.55 -3.03 -1.99
C PHE A 38 -1.88 -4.36 -1.64
N GLN A 39 -0.58 -4.50 -1.88
CA GLN A 39 0.18 -5.68 -1.54
C GLN A 39 0.16 -5.96 -0.03
N ALA A 40 0.37 -4.95 0.80
CA ALA A 40 0.37 -5.09 2.27
C ALA A 40 -1.00 -5.52 2.81
N VAL A 41 -2.09 -4.98 2.26
CA VAL A 41 -3.46 -5.39 2.63
C VAL A 41 -3.72 -6.85 2.24
N ILE A 42 -3.39 -7.25 1.01
CA ILE A 42 -3.57 -8.63 0.55
C ILE A 42 -2.77 -9.61 1.41
N TYR A 43 -1.51 -9.26 1.73
CA TYR A 43 -0.67 -10.06 2.61
C TYR A 43 -1.30 -10.24 4.00
N GLN A 44 -1.82 -9.17 4.59
CA GLN A 44 -2.41 -9.23 5.94
C GLN A 44 -3.72 -10.02 5.98
N VAL A 45 -4.55 -9.92 4.93
CA VAL A 45 -5.75 -10.75 4.79
C VAL A 45 -5.37 -12.23 4.66
N TRP A 46 -4.38 -12.55 3.83
CA TRP A 46 -3.87 -13.92 3.68
C TRP A 46 -3.31 -14.45 5.01
N LYS A 47 -2.48 -13.66 5.70
CA LYS A 47 -1.88 -14.01 6.99
C LYS A 47 -2.95 -14.31 8.05
N GLU A 48 -3.95 -13.45 8.17
CA GLU A 48 -5.04 -13.63 9.13
C GLU A 48 -5.88 -14.88 8.80
N ARG A 49 -6.20 -15.12 7.52
CA ARG A 49 -6.91 -16.33 7.10
C ARG A 49 -6.12 -17.59 7.47
N ASN A 50 -4.82 -17.61 7.21
CA ASN A 50 -3.96 -18.75 7.58
C ASN A 50 -3.87 -18.92 9.09
N SER A 51 -3.78 -17.82 9.85
CA SER A 51 -3.78 -17.81 11.30
C SER A 51 -5.03 -18.51 11.87
N ARG A 52 -6.21 -18.21 11.32
CA ARG A 52 -7.49 -18.82 11.72
C ARG A 52 -7.56 -20.31 11.42
N ILE A 53 -6.99 -20.76 10.30
CA ILE A 53 -6.92 -22.19 9.95
C ILE A 53 -6.11 -22.97 11.00
N HIS A 54 -5.08 -22.35 11.57
CA HIS A 54 -4.24 -22.93 12.62
C HIS A 54 -4.77 -22.70 14.04
N GLY A 55 -6.02 -22.27 14.20
CA GLY A 55 -6.67 -22.13 15.51
C GLY A 55 -6.18 -20.95 16.35
N ILE A 56 -5.47 -19.99 15.74
CA ILE A 56 -5.02 -18.78 16.42
C ILE A 56 -6.20 -17.81 16.61
N THR A 57 -6.24 -17.11 17.73
CA THR A 57 -7.25 -16.10 18.06
C THR A 57 -7.33 -14.99 17.02
N LEU A 58 -8.54 -14.45 16.84
CA LEU A 58 -8.80 -13.36 15.90
C LEU A 58 -7.95 -12.13 16.25
N THR A 59 -7.20 -11.64 15.28
CA THR A 59 -6.47 -10.38 15.45
C THR A 59 -7.46 -9.22 15.37
N PRO A 60 -7.49 -8.29 16.34
CA PRO A 60 -8.34 -7.12 16.25
C PRO A 60 -8.03 -6.29 15.00
N THR A 61 -9.06 -5.85 14.27
CA THR A 61 -8.94 -4.97 13.10
C THR A 61 -7.97 -3.79 13.30
N PRO A 62 -7.99 -3.03 14.42
CA PRO A 62 -7.04 -1.93 14.61
C PRO A 62 -5.58 -2.37 14.73
N VAL A 63 -5.32 -3.62 15.10
CA VAL A 63 -3.96 -4.19 15.10
C VAL A 63 -3.54 -4.51 13.66
N ILE A 64 -4.42 -5.11 12.86
CA ILE A 64 -4.17 -5.40 11.45
C ILE A 64 -3.84 -4.12 10.68
N ILE A 65 -4.62 -3.04 10.88
CA ILE A 65 -4.39 -1.74 10.24
C ILE A 65 -3.01 -1.17 10.62
N ARG A 66 -2.65 -1.22 11.90
CA ARG A 66 -1.33 -0.75 12.38
C ARG A 66 -0.19 -1.53 11.72
N GLU A 67 -0.33 -2.84 11.59
CA GLU A 67 0.66 -3.67 10.92
C GLU A 67 0.76 -3.39 9.42
N VAL A 68 -0.37 -3.14 8.72
CA VAL A 68 -0.36 -2.66 7.32
C VAL A 68 0.43 -1.36 7.21
N GLN A 69 0.14 -0.36 8.06
CA GLN A 69 0.85 0.92 8.04
C GLN A 69 2.34 0.77 8.34
N LYS A 70 2.72 -0.16 9.22
CA LYS A 70 4.12 -0.47 9.55
C LYS A 70 4.84 -1.09 8.35
N LEU A 71 4.22 -2.08 7.70
CA LEU A 71 4.76 -2.72 6.49
C LEU A 71 4.96 -1.70 5.38
N VAL A 72 3.94 -0.88 5.08
CA VAL A 72 4.03 0.16 4.05
C VAL A 72 5.19 1.11 4.34
N ARG A 73 5.26 1.68 5.54
CA ARG A 73 6.34 2.61 5.92
C ARG A 73 7.73 1.99 5.81
N ALA A 74 7.89 0.73 6.22
CA ALA A 74 9.16 0.00 6.09
C ALA A 74 9.57 -0.21 4.62
N SER A 75 8.62 -0.53 3.74
CA SER A 75 8.85 -0.65 2.30
C SER A 75 9.24 0.69 1.67
N LEU A 76 8.55 1.77 2.01
CA LEU A 76 8.87 3.11 1.50
C LEU A 76 10.26 3.58 1.97
N ALA A 77 10.60 3.35 3.24
CA ALA A 77 11.93 3.66 3.77
C ALA A 77 13.05 2.88 3.03
N SER A 78 12.76 1.64 2.62
CA SER A 78 13.71 0.83 1.86
C SER A 78 13.91 1.36 0.43
N LEU A 79 12.87 1.93 -0.19
CA LEU A 79 12.95 2.55 -1.52
C LEU A 79 13.66 3.91 -1.52
N ASP A 80 13.61 4.63 -0.41
CA ASP A 80 14.34 5.90 -0.22
C ASP A 80 15.84 5.68 0.05
N ARG A 81 16.24 4.45 0.36
CA ARG A 81 17.65 4.13 0.60
C ARG A 81 18.43 4.16 -0.72
N PRO A 82 19.55 4.89 -0.80
CA PRO A 82 20.41 4.84 -1.98
C PRO A 82 20.89 3.40 -2.21
N SER A 83 20.82 2.94 -3.46
CA SER A 83 21.30 1.62 -3.85
C SER A 83 22.77 1.48 -3.48
N ARG A 84 23.10 0.51 -2.62
CA ARG A 84 24.48 0.19 -2.21
C ARG A 84 25.21 -0.61 -3.29
N GLY A 85 25.13 -0.14 -4.54
CA GLY A 85 25.93 -0.67 -5.63
C GLY A 85 27.39 -0.18 -5.51
N PRO A 86 28.40 -0.94 -5.98
CA PRO A 86 29.81 -0.54 -5.89
C PRO A 86 30.20 0.69 -6.72
N PHE A 87 29.28 1.27 -7.49
CA PHE A 87 29.56 2.36 -8.41
C PHE A 87 28.47 3.43 -8.35
N THR A 88 28.87 4.63 -7.93
CA THR A 88 28.31 5.94 -8.26
C THR A 88 26.79 6.06 -8.42
N ALA A 89 26.17 6.80 -7.50
CA ALA A 89 25.24 7.85 -7.87
C ALA A 89 25.19 8.89 -6.74
N LEU A 90 25.99 9.94 -6.89
CA LEU A 90 25.76 11.21 -6.21
C LEU A 90 24.51 11.85 -6.84
N THR A 91 23.35 11.20 -6.71
CA THR A 91 22.08 11.77 -7.18
C THR A 91 21.54 12.63 -6.07
N THR A 92 21.86 13.92 -6.14
CA THR A 92 21.01 15.01 -5.63
C THR A 92 19.67 14.98 -6.37
N ASN A 93 18.86 13.96 -6.14
CA ASN A 93 17.47 14.00 -6.56
C ASN A 93 16.74 14.94 -5.61
N SER A 94 16.54 16.18 -6.05
CA SER A 94 15.62 17.15 -5.45
C SER A 94 14.14 16.69 -5.45
N ALA A 95 13.87 15.44 -5.85
CA ALA A 95 12.55 14.84 -5.85
C ALA A 95 12.18 14.34 -4.45
N LEU A 96 11.11 14.89 -3.86
CA LEU A 96 10.51 14.50 -2.57
C LEU A 96 10.54 12.98 -2.33
N SER A 97 11.05 12.51 -1.20
CA SER A 97 11.16 11.08 -0.88
C SER A 97 9.79 10.36 -0.88
N TYR A 98 9.79 9.03 -0.97
CA TYR A 98 8.57 8.23 -0.86
C TYR A 98 7.90 8.43 0.50
N LEU A 99 8.68 8.51 1.58
CA LEU A 99 8.14 8.84 2.91
C LEU A 99 7.56 10.26 2.95
N SER A 100 8.22 11.26 2.37
CA SER A 100 7.66 12.63 2.29
C SER A 100 6.35 12.66 1.50
N THR A 101 6.28 11.92 0.38
CA THR A 101 5.06 11.78 -0.41
C THR A 101 3.95 11.07 0.38
N TRP A 102 4.29 10.05 1.16
CA TRP A 102 3.37 9.35 2.05
C TRP A 102 2.76 10.29 3.10
N PHE A 103 3.60 11.06 3.80
CA PHE A 103 3.13 11.99 4.83
C PHE A 103 2.25 13.12 4.25
N GLY A 104 2.53 13.56 3.02
CA GLY A 104 1.74 14.62 2.37
C GLY A 104 0.38 14.18 1.83
N HIS A 105 0.19 12.89 1.50
CA HIS A 105 -1.02 12.42 0.80
C HIS A 105 -1.85 11.37 1.56
N PHE A 106 -1.25 10.63 2.50
CA PHE A 106 -1.87 9.42 3.08
C PHE A 106 -1.96 9.44 4.60
N GLN A 107 -1.31 10.40 5.27
CA GLN A 107 -1.38 10.56 6.71
C GLN A 107 -2.25 11.76 7.05
N PHE A 108 -3.28 11.53 7.87
CA PHE A 108 -4.12 12.55 8.50
C PHE A 108 -3.73 12.68 9.98
#